data_AF-A0A8K0R878-F1
#
_entry.id   AF-A0A8K0R878-F1
#
_cell.length_a   1.000
_cell.length_b   1.000
_cell.length_c   1.000
_cell.angle_alpha   90.00
_cell.angle_beta   90.00
_cell.angle_gamma   90.00
#
_symmetry.space_group_name_H-M   'P 1'
#
loop_
_entity.id
_entity.type
_entity.pdbx_description
1 polymer ?
#
loop_
_entity_poly.entity_id
_entity_poly.type
_entity_poly.pdbx_seq_one_letter_code
_entity_poly.pdbx_strand_id
1 'polypeptide(L)'
;MACEDVKFHYPSNTAFLACGNLTNRMEWYPAGGFLAPPKNKVYHEYFLKYDVDSNVTTRLSIENWNPEEDLVLHGLDIWQSEQKDELLLYAVNHKQSGESIAIFSHTLGTNTLHLVEQYTHPLIKTPNQVTAAGPREFFITNDHYFYSGVGRRLEEMYGPFSWASSIAYCAESKGNVVCKQVSPANSHAYANGLLMLDDGKTLAVADVVAGSISLYNIDSDTKMLNLGNAIVLGASPDNLSQVSDTGDLIVAVIPNEEALYARFIGGGLLDHTMPVPAAVLRLVKAKGFAPEVLYWDDGSLISILTSGAVDKERGLLVAGGVFERHFIVCKIEY
;
A
#
# COMPACT_ATOMS: atom_id res chain seq x y z
N MET A 1 -12.20 -8.83 -7.49
CA MET A 1 -11.63 -7.49 -7.67
C MET A 1 -10.76 -7.28 -6.46
N ALA A 2 -9.46 -7.52 -6.65
CA ALA A 2 -8.47 -7.53 -5.59
C ALA A 2 -7.92 -6.11 -5.41
N CYS A 3 -8.46 -5.33 -4.49
CA CYS A 3 -7.98 -3.97 -4.24
C CYS A 3 -7.03 -4.01 -3.05
N GLU A 4 -5.74 -3.85 -3.32
CA GLU A 4 -4.73 -4.03 -2.28
C GLU A 4 -4.59 -2.78 -1.41
N ASP A 5 -4.61 -1.59 -2.00
CA ASP A 5 -4.53 -0.33 -1.26
C ASP A 5 -5.71 0.63 -1.55
N VAL A 6 -5.99 1.50 -0.58
CA VAL A 6 -7.04 2.52 -0.60
C VAL A 6 -6.53 3.81 0.04
N LYS A 7 -6.65 4.93 -0.69
CA LYS A 7 -6.34 6.27 -0.18
C LYS A 7 -7.52 7.21 -0.34
N PHE A 8 -7.80 8.01 0.68
CA PHE A 8 -8.91 8.94 0.67
C PHE A 8 -8.43 10.37 0.40
N HIS A 9 -8.98 10.99 -0.63
CA HIS A 9 -8.81 12.41 -0.90
C HIS A 9 -9.98 13.18 -0.28
N TYR A 10 -9.76 13.70 0.94
CA TYR A 10 -10.79 14.36 1.74
C TYR A 10 -11.44 15.57 1.05
N PRO A 11 -10.71 16.50 0.39
CA PRO A 11 -11.34 17.66 -0.23
C PRO A 11 -12.38 17.33 -1.30
N SER A 12 -12.30 16.15 -1.95
CA SER A 12 -13.25 15.72 -2.97
C SER A 12 -14.16 14.57 -2.51
N ASN A 13 -14.12 14.18 -1.23
CA ASN A 13 -14.87 13.02 -0.70
C ASN A 13 -14.72 11.76 -1.57
N THR A 14 -13.50 11.49 -2.05
CA THR A 14 -13.24 10.41 -3.01
C THR A 14 -12.17 9.46 -2.48
N ALA A 15 -12.47 8.17 -2.45
CA ALA A 15 -11.47 7.12 -2.23
C ALA A 15 -10.90 6.64 -3.57
N PHE A 16 -9.59 6.47 -3.67
CA PHE A 16 -8.91 5.86 -4.81
C PHE A 16 -8.35 4.51 -4.39
N LEU A 17 -8.53 3.50 -5.25
CA LEU A 17 -8.17 2.12 -4.96
C LEU A 17 -7.27 1.57 -6.07
N ALA A 18 -6.22 0.85 -5.69
CA ALA A 18 -5.33 0.10 -6.57
C ALA A 18 -5.83 -1.35 -6.68
N CYS A 19 -6.42 -1.73 -7.82
CA CYS A 19 -7.16 -2.98 -7.96
C CYS A 19 -6.70 -3.87 -9.10
N GLY A 20 -6.80 -5.18 -8.88
CA GLY A 20 -6.33 -6.21 -9.78
C GLY A 20 -7.34 -7.32 -10.08
N ASN A 21 -6.89 -8.23 -10.94
CA ASN A 21 -7.60 -9.48 -11.24
C ASN A 21 -6.99 -10.63 -10.43
N LEU A 22 -7.84 -11.33 -9.67
CA LEU A 22 -7.42 -12.41 -8.77
C LEU A 22 -6.62 -13.51 -9.48
N THR A 23 -7.14 -14.00 -10.61
CA THR A 23 -6.49 -15.10 -11.35
C THR A 23 -5.17 -14.66 -11.95
N ASN A 24 -5.09 -13.43 -12.47
CA ASN A 24 -3.85 -12.89 -12.99
C ASN A 24 -2.77 -12.75 -11.89
N ARG A 25 -3.14 -12.34 -10.67
CA ARG A 25 -2.20 -12.25 -9.55
C ARG A 25 -1.62 -13.60 -9.13
N MET A 26 -2.33 -14.70 -9.38
CA MET A 26 -1.80 -16.06 -9.17
C MET A 26 -0.74 -16.46 -10.21
N GLU A 27 -0.69 -15.77 -11.35
CA GLU A 27 0.29 -16.01 -12.41
C GLU A 27 1.48 -15.05 -12.27
N TRP A 28 1.21 -13.78 -12.00
CA TRP A 28 2.21 -12.73 -11.82
C TRP A 28 1.78 -11.70 -10.76
N TYR A 29 2.42 -11.79 -9.59
CA TYR A 29 2.34 -10.83 -8.49
C TYR A 29 3.56 -11.05 -7.58
N PRO A 30 4.70 -10.39 -7.86
CA PRO A 30 5.96 -10.59 -7.17
C PRO A 30 5.89 -10.50 -5.64
N ALA A 31 5.12 -9.54 -5.11
CA ALA A 31 4.93 -9.37 -3.67
C ALA A 31 4.34 -10.62 -2.99
N GLY A 32 3.49 -11.37 -3.68
CA GLY A 32 2.92 -12.64 -3.23
C GLY A 32 3.75 -13.87 -3.63
N GLY A 33 4.94 -13.69 -4.20
CA GLY A 33 5.80 -14.78 -4.68
C GLY A 33 5.36 -15.43 -6.00
N PHE A 34 4.37 -14.87 -6.70
CA PHE A 34 3.88 -15.38 -7.97
C PHE A 34 4.69 -14.82 -9.15
N LEU A 35 5.53 -15.66 -9.74
CA LEU A 35 6.54 -15.26 -10.75
C LEU A 35 6.55 -16.22 -11.96
N ALA A 36 5.41 -16.80 -12.31
CA ALA A 36 5.29 -17.82 -13.34
C ALA A 36 4.28 -17.42 -14.44
N PRO A 37 4.52 -16.32 -15.16
CA PRO A 37 3.58 -15.82 -16.14
C PRO A 37 3.55 -16.73 -17.38
N PRO A 38 2.39 -16.95 -18.00
CA PRO A 38 2.33 -17.53 -19.34
C PRO A 38 3.13 -16.69 -20.34
N LYS A 39 3.73 -17.34 -21.34
CA LYS A 39 4.47 -16.61 -22.38
C LYS A 39 3.56 -15.62 -23.10
N ASN A 40 4.08 -14.42 -23.35
CA ASN A 40 3.43 -13.34 -24.11
C ASN A 40 2.12 -12.84 -23.49
N LYS A 41 1.90 -13.04 -22.19
CA LYS A 41 0.78 -12.42 -21.47
C LYS A 41 1.21 -11.07 -20.91
N VAL A 42 0.40 -10.05 -21.14
CA VAL A 42 0.53 -8.71 -20.55
C VAL A 42 -0.61 -8.54 -19.53
N TYR A 43 -0.29 -7.96 -18.38
CA TYR A 43 -1.23 -7.75 -17.29
C TYR A 43 -1.66 -6.29 -17.23
N HIS A 44 -2.96 -6.04 -17.15
CA HIS A 44 -3.53 -4.69 -17.01
C HIS A 44 -4.49 -4.63 -15.83
N GLU A 45 -3.96 -4.24 -14.68
CA GLU A 45 -4.71 -3.85 -13.50
C GLU A 45 -5.32 -2.45 -13.67
N TYR A 46 -6.07 -1.98 -12.68
CA TYR A 46 -6.88 -0.78 -12.83
C TYR A 46 -7.10 -0.05 -11.52
N PHE A 47 -7.22 1.27 -11.64
CA PHE A 47 -7.64 2.11 -10.53
C PHE A 47 -9.17 2.22 -10.50
N LEU A 48 -9.72 2.24 -9.29
CA LEU A 48 -11.08 2.67 -9.04
C LEU A 48 -11.06 3.98 -8.28
N LYS A 49 -12.06 4.82 -8.52
CA LYS A 49 -12.45 5.87 -7.59
C LYS A 49 -13.85 5.58 -7.06
N TYR A 50 -14.06 5.80 -5.78
CA TYR A 50 -15.35 5.72 -5.11
C TYR A 50 -15.71 7.11 -4.60
N ASP A 51 -16.73 7.70 -5.19
CA ASP A 51 -17.29 8.98 -4.79
C ASP A 51 -18.33 8.74 -3.69
N VAL A 52 -18.04 9.25 -2.49
CA VAL A 52 -18.83 8.97 -1.30
C VAL A 52 -20.19 9.69 -1.33
N ASP A 53 -20.23 10.89 -1.91
CA ASP A 53 -21.45 11.71 -1.95
C ASP A 53 -22.51 11.12 -2.87
N SER A 54 -22.10 10.61 -4.03
CA SER A 54 -22.97 9.96 -5.01
C SER A 54 -23.11 8.46 -4.79
N ASN A 55 -22.26 7.85 -3.96
CA ASN A 55 -22.15 6.40 -3.77
C ASN A 55 -21.89 5.66 -5.09
N VAL A 56 -21.01 6.21 -5.93
CA VAL A 56 -20.67 5.67 -7.25
C VAL A 56 -19.20 5.25 -7.31
N THR A 57 -18.98 4.00 -7.70
CA THR A 57 -17.65 3.48 -8.05
C THR A 57 -17.42 3.61 -9.54
N THR A 58 -16.32 4.25 -9.94
CA THR A 58 -15.92 4.42 -11.33
C THR A 58 -14.54 3.82 -11.57
N ARG A 59 -14.40 3.00 -12.60
CA ARG A 59 -13.09 2.57 -13.09
C ARG A 59 -12.45 3.71 -13.88
N LEU A 60 -11.23 4.08 -13.52
CA LEU A 60 -10.49 5.13 -14.20
C LEU A 60 -9.87 4.58 -15.50
N SER A 61 -9.92 5.39 -16.55
CA SER A 61 -9.23 5.12 -17.82
C SER A 61 -7.84 5.74 -17.77
N ILE A 62 -6.80 4.97 -18.12
CA ILE A 62 -5.44 5.48 -18.19
C ILE A 62 -5.14 5.88 -19.63
N GLU A 63 -4.89 7.16 -19.85
CA GLU A 63 -4.48 7.68 -21.14
C GLU A 63 -2.97 7.55 -21.33
N ASN A 64 -2.57 7.32 -22.59
CA ASN A 64 -1.18 7.18 -23.02
C ASN A 64 -0.40 6.04 -22.35
N TRP A 65 -1.08 5.03 -21.80
CA TRP A 65 -0.45 3.78 -21.38
C TRP A 65 -0.07 2.95 -22.62
N ASN A 66 1.14 2.40 -22.64
CA ASN A 66 1.54 1.45 -23.67
C ASN A 66 0.79 0.12 -23.43
N PRO A 67 -0.10 -0.35 -24.33
CA PRO A 67 -0.87 -1.58 -24.12
C PRO A 67 -0.02 -2.86 -24.13
N GLU A 68 1.26 -2.76 -24.50
CA GLU A 68 2.22 -3.88 -24.44
C GLU A 68 3.02 -3.89 -23.13
N GLU A 69 2.80 -2.93 -22.23
CA GLU A 69 3.49 -2.82 -20.94
C GLU A 69 2.58 -3.23 -19.78
N ASP A 70 3.12 -4.04 -18.87
CA ASP A 70 2.39 -4.50 -17.68
C ASP A 70 2.03 -3.34 -16.75
N LEU A 71 0.79 -3.35 -16.27
CA LEU A 71 0.34 -2.60 -15.11
C LEU A 71 -0.16 -3.60 -14.07
N VAL A 72 0.58 -3.76 -12.99
CA VAL A 72 0.30 -4.67 -11.87
C VAL A 72 0.46 -3.87 -10.59
N LEU A 73 -0.67 -3.44 -10.04
CA LEU A 73 -0.72 -2.44 -8.99
C LEU A 73 -0.56 -3.08 -7.60
N HIS A 74 0.13 -2.34 -6.74
CA HIS A 74 0.28 -2.65 -5.33
C HIS A 74 0.01 -1.35 -4.54
N GLY A 75 0.92 -0.93 -3.65
CA GLY A 75 0.74 0.29 -2.87
C GLY A 75 0.49 1.56 -3.69
N LEU A 76 -0.35 2.44 -3.14
CA LEU A 76 -0.84 3.68 -3.73
C LEU A 76 -0.61 4.85 -2.77
N ASP A 77 -0.32 6.05 -3.29
CA ASP A 77 -0.45 7.28 -2.50
C ASP A 77 -0.96 8.44 -3.35
N ILE A 78 -1.50 9.46 -2.69
CA ILE A 78 -2.03 10.67 -3.34
C ILE A 78 -1.24 11.87 -2.86
N TRP A 79 -0.77 12.68 -3.81
CA TRP A 79 -0.17 13.97 -3.56
C TRP A 79 -0.93 15.06 -4.28
N GLN A 80 -1.10 16.21 -3.63
CA GLN A 80 -1.68 17.39 -4.25
C GLN A 80 -0.87 18.61 -3.84
N SER A 81 -0.55 19.47 -4.80
CA SER A 81 -0.02 20.80 -4.50
C SER A 81 -1.14 21.64 -3.90
N GLU A 82 -0.84 22.41 -2.85
CA GLU A 82 -1.66 23.57 -2.51
C GLU A 82 -1.84 24.39 -3.81
N GLN A 83 -3.07 24.71 -4.20
CA GLN A 83 -3.46 25.52 -5.38
C GLN A 83 -3.78 24.79 -6.70
N LYS A 84 -3.95 23.46 -6.76
CA LYS A 84 -4.34 22.78 -8.01
C LYS A 84 -5.52 21.80 -7.86
N ASP A 85 -6.43 21.82 -8.83
CA ASP A 85 -7.48 20.80 -9.03
C ASP A 85 -6.92 19.46 -9.59
N GLU A 86 -5.59 19.29 -9.57
CA GLU A 86 -4.87 18.14 -10.11
C GLU A 86 -4.21 17.37 -8.97
N LEU A 87 -4.49 16.07 -8.89
CA LEU A 87 -3.85 15.11 -8.00
C LEU A 87 -2.75 14.36 -8.74
N LEU A 88 -1.69 13.98 -8.03
CA LEU A 88 -0.74 12.97 -8.47
C LEU A 88 -1.00 11.69 -7.69
N LEU A 89 -1.25 10.58 -8.39
CA LEU A 89 -1.36 9.25 -7.84
C LEU A 89 -0.02 8.54 -8.06
N TYR A 90 0.64 8.20 -6.96
CA TYR A 90 1.85 7.38 -6.94
C TYR A 90 1.43 5.93 -6.80
N ALA A 91 1.92 5.05 -7.66
CA ALA A 91 1.60 3.63 -7.62
C ALA A 91 2.84 2.78 -7.78
N VAL A 92 2.96 1.77 -6.93
CA VAL A 92 3.87 0.65 -7.15
C VAL A 92 3.36 -0.16 -8.34
N ASN A 93 4.24 -0.44 -9.30
CA ASN A 93 3.94 -1.22 -10.49
C ASN A 93 4.95 -2.37 -10.70
N HIS A 94 4.45 -3.60 -10.59
CA HIS A 94 5.20 -4.86 -10.67
C HIS A 94 5.27 -5.42 -12.09
N LYS A 95 6.06 -4.81 -12.98
CA LYS A 95 6.16 -5.28 -14.37
C LYS A 95 7.02 -6.53 -14.50
N GLN A 96 6.73 -7.37 -15.48
CA GLN A 96 7.62 -8.48 -15.84
C GLN A 96 9.02 -8.00 -16.26
N SER A 97 9.11 -6.79 -16.80
CA SER A 97 10.36 -6.15 -17.19
C SER A 97 11.14 -5.52 -16.02
N GLY A 98 10.54 -5.42 -14.84
CA GLY A 98 11.16 -4.86 -13.65
C GLY A 98 10.24 -3.91 -12.87
N GLU A 99 10.62 -3.70 -11.61
CA GLU A 99 9.87 -2.88 -10.66
C GLU A 99 9.92 -1.38 -10.98
N SER A 100 8.81 -0.69 -10.75
CA SER A 100 8.73 0.74 -11.00
C SER A 100 7.75 1.44 -10.06
N ILE A 101 7.97 2.75 -9.85
CA ILE A 101 6.96 3.65 -9.29
C ILE A 101 6.40 4.49 -10.43
N ALA A 102 5.12 4.29 -10.73
CA ALA A 102 4.38 5.04 -11.74
C ALA A 102 3.66 6.22 -11.10
N ILE A 103 3.73 7.39 -11.74
CA ILE A 103 3.02 8.59 -11.31
C ILE A 103 1.98 8.93 -12.38
N PHE A 104 0.74 9.09 -11.95
CA PHE A 104 -0.37 9.50 -12.80
C PHE A 104 -0.90 10.85 -12.33
N SER A 105 -1.26 11.74 -13.25
CA SER A 105 -2.06 12.90 -12.91
C SER A 105 -3.55 12.64 -13.08
N HIS A 106 -4.35 13.21 -12.19
CA HIS A 106 -5.80 13.12 -12.18
C HIS A 106 -6.40 14.51 -11.99
N THR A 107 -7.22 14.96 -12.93
CA THR A 107 -8.02 16.18 -12.74
C THR A 107 -9.32 15.84 -12.02
N LEU A 108 -9.62 16.53 -10.92
CA LEU A 108 -10.84 16.31 -10.16
C LEU A 108 -12.09 16.44 -11.05
N GLY A 109 -13.06 15.55 -10.86
CA GLY A 109 -14.29 15.48 -11.65
C GLY A 109 -14.18 14.73 -12.98
N THR A 110 -12.99 14.38 -13.45
CA THR A 110 -12.83 13.52 -14.65
C THR A 110 -12.80 12.03 -14.26
N ASN A 111 -12.80 11.14 -15.25
CA ASN A 111 -12.66 9.69 -15.05
C ASN A 111 -11.35 9.16 -15.66
N THR A 112 -10.36 10.03 -15.82
CA THR A 112 -9.11 9.73 -16.53
C THR A 112 -7.90 9.91 -15.63
N LEU A 113 -6.88 9.11 -15.91
CA LEU A 113 -5.52 9.23 -15.40
C LEU A 113 -4.59 9.45 -16.57
N HIS A 114 -3.63 10.37 -16.45
CA HIS A 114 -2.59 10.56 -17.46
C HIS A 114 -1.26 10.11 -16.87
N LEU A 115 -0.55 9.22 -17.57
CA LEU A 115 0.80 8.84 -17.13
C LEU A 115 1.72 10.07 -17.18
N VAL A 116 2.33 10.38 -16.04
CA VAL A 116 3.31 11.48 -15.89
C VAL A 116 4.73 10.96 -16.01
N GLU A 117 5.04 9.87 -15.30
CA GLU A 117 6.38 9.29 -15.27
C GLU A 117 6.38 7.84 -14.75
N GLN A 118 7.39 7.05 -15.12
CA GLN A 118 7.68 5.75 -14.50
C GLN A 118 9.14 5.69 -14.06
N TYR A 119 9.36 5.67 -12.74
CA TYR A 119 10.70 5.61 -12.18
C TYR A 119 11.15 4.17 -11.93
N THR A 120 12.34 3.83 -12.44
CA THR A 120 13.05 2.60 -12.12
C THR A 120 14.41 2.94 -11.51
N HIS A 121 14.86 2.12 -10.56
CA HIS A 121 16.16 2.29 -9.91
C HIS A 121 16.58 0.97 -9.26
N PRO A 122 17.88 0.65 -9.12
CA PRO A 122 18.32 -0.56 -8.39
C PRO A 122 17.86 -0.68 -6.93
N LEU A 123 17.38 0.42 -6.33
CA LEU A 123 16.81 0.45 -4.97
C LEU A 123 15.28 0.38 -4.96
N ILE A 124 14.62 0.40 -6.12
CA ILE A 124 13.22 0.03 -6.30
C ILE A 124 13.26 -1.44 -6.71
N LYS A 125 13.40 -2.33 -5.72
CA LYS A 125 13.77 -3.74 -5.95
C LYS A 125 12.63 -4.69 -5.65
N THR A 126 11.95 -4.48 -4.54
CA THR A 126 10.82 -5.27 -4.03
C THR A 126 9.80 -4.30 -3.42
N PRO A 127 9.41 -3.24 -4.15
CA PRO A 127 8.59 -2.18 -3.59
C PRO A 127 7.25 -2.74 -3.11
N ASN A 128 6.84 -2.42 -1.89
CA ASN A 128 5.56 -2.82 -1.34
C ASN A 128 4.60 -1.63 -1.32
N GLN A 129 5.01 -0.56 -0.63
CA GLN A 129 4.27 0.68 -0.55
C GLN A 129 5.12 1.88 -1.01
N VAL A 130 4.46 2.90 -1.55
CA VAL A 130 5.02 4.22 -1.86
C VAL A 130 4.31 5.28 -1.03
N THR A 131 5.02 6.32 -0.60
CA THR A 131 4.37 7.55 -0.12
C THR A 131 5.04 8.77 -0.72
N ALA A 132 4.24 9.74 -1.13
CA ALA A 132 4.73 10.93 -1.78
C ALA A 132 5.34 11.90 -0.76
N ALA A 133 6.48 12.48 -1.10
CA ALA A 133 7.16 13.53 -0.34
C ALA A 133 7.15 14.88 -1.09
N GLY A 134 6.65 14.90 -2.32
CA GLY A 134 6.62 16.03 -3.23
C GLY A 134 6.15 15.59 -4.62
N PRO A 135 6.13 16.48 -5.62
CA PRO A 135 5.58 16.16 -6.96
C PRO A 135 6.41 15.17 -7.77
N ARG A 136 7.67 14.94 -7.39
CA ARG A 136 8.61 13.97 -7.99
C ARG A 136 9.59 13.41 -6.94
N GLU A 137 9.12 13.34 -5.70
CA GLU A 137 9.89 12.85 -4.55
C GLU A 137 9.01 11.90 -3.75
N PHE A 138 9.57 10.79 -3.31
CA PHE A 138 8.80 9.75 -2.64
C PHE A 138 9.70 8.84 -1.80
N PHE A 139 9.08 8.16 -0.84
CA PHE A 139 9.68 7.04 -0.12
C PHE A 139 9.01 5.75 -0.55
N ILE A 140 9.76 4.65 -0.51
CA ILE A 140 9.23 3.30 -0.71
C ILE A 140 9.71 2.36 0.39
N THR A 141 8.88 1.39 0.73
CA THR A 141 9.31 0.18 1.41
C THR A 141 9.72 -0.85 0.37
N ASN A 142 10.87 -1.47 0.56
CA ASN A 142 11.21 -2.74 -0.08
C ASN A 142 11.02 -3.82 0.96
N ASP A 143 10.06 -4.72 0.73
CA ASP A 143 9.64 -5.68 1.77
C ASP A 143 10.59 -6.86 1.95
N HIS A 144 11.45 -7.12 0.97
CA HIS A 144 12.40 -8.23 0.96
C HIS A 144 13.72 -7.87 0.30
N TYR A 145 14.74 -8.70 0.52
CA TYR A 145 16.05 -8.48 -0.06
C TYR A 145 16.23 -9.33 -1.30
N PHE A 146 15.83 -10.61 -1.28
CA PHE A 146 15.77 -11.41 -2.51
C PHE A 146 14.46 -11.17 -3.26
N TYR A 147 14.57 -10.88 -4.56
CA TYR A 147 13.39 -10.75 -5.42
C TYR A 147 12.69 -12.10 -5.63
N SER A 148 13.47 -13.17 -5.84
CA SER A 148 12.94 -14.49 -6.20
C SER A 148 13.91 -15.62 -5.88
N GLY A 149 13.51 -16.86 -6.17
CA GLY A 149 14.35 -18.04 -6.12
C GLY A 149 14.56 -18.59 -4.70
N VAL A 150 15.67 -19.33 -4.52
CA VAL A 150 15.97 -19.99 -3.23
C VAL A 150 16.15 -18.97 -2.11
N GLY A 151 16.83 -17.85 -2.38
CA GLY A 151 17.03 -16.79 -1.38
C GLY A 151 15.70 -16.26 -0.83
N ARG A 152 14.76 -15.92 -1.72
CA ARG A 152 13.42 -15.45 -1.32
C ARG A 152 12.67 -16.48 -0.48
N ARG A 153 12.70 -17.75 -0.88
CA ARG A 153 12.08 -18.84 -0.08
C ARG A 153 12.72 -19.02 1.29
N LEU A 154 14.04 -18.83 1.41
CA LEU A 154 14.74 -18.91 2.68
C LEU A 154 14.40 -17.72 3.59
N GLU A 155 14.26 -16.52 3.02
CA GLU A 155 13.79 -15.33 3.76
C GLU A 155 12.41 -15.57 4.36
N GLU A 156 11.45 -16.04 3.54
CA GLU A 156 10.07 -16.29 3.98
C GLU A 156 9.97 -17.43 5.01
N MET A 157 10.78 -18.49 4.86
CA MET A 157 10.70 -19.69 5.70
C MET A 157 11.46 -19.58 7.03
N TYR A 158 12.59 -18.87 7.03
CA TYR A 158 13.53 -18.85 8.16
C TYR A 158 13.77 -17.46 8.77
N GLY A 159 13.07 -16.43 8.30
CA GLY A 159 13.02 -15.13 8.97
C GLY A 159 12.46 -15.23 10.40
N PRO A 160 12.34 -14.11 11.13
CA PRO A 160 12.40 -12.72 10.68
C PRO A 160 13.82 -12.14 10.60
N PHE A 161 14.32 -11.95 9.39
CA PHE A 161 15.61 -11.30 9.17
C PHE A 161 15.42 -9.79 9.08
N SER A 162 15.75 -9.06 10.14
CA SER A 162 15.60 -7.59 10.18
C SER A 162 16.45 -6.81 9.16
N TRP A 163 17.39 -7.47 8.48
CA TRP A 163 18.16 -6.91 7.35
C TRP A 163 17.47 -7.10 5.99
N ALA A 164 16.42 -7.92 5.93
CA ALA A 164 15.79 -8.33 4.66
C ALA A 164 14.92 -7.23 4.05
N SER A 165 14.48 -6.22 4.80
CA SER A 165 13.69 -5.12 4.25
C SER A 165 14.39 -3.78 4.42
N SER A 166 13.96 -2.77 3.64
CA SER A 166 14.56 -1.43 3.70
C SER A 166 13.56 -0.34 3.29
N ILE A 167 13.85 0.89 3.69
CA ILE A 167 13.15 2.08 3.18
C ILE A 167 14.12 2.86 2.31
N ALA A 168 13.69 3.22 1.10
CA ALA A 168 14.43 4.09 0.21
C ALA A 168 13.70 5.41 0.00
N TYR A 169 14.46 6.50 -0.08
CA TYR A 169 13.98 7.80 -0.55
C TYR A 169 14.49 8.02 -1.96
N CYS A 170 13.62 8.51 -2.84
CA CYS A 170 13.88 8.77 -4.23
C CYS A 170 13.43 10.19 -4.60
N ALA A 171 14.24 10.89 -5.38
CA ALA A 171 13.91 12.21 -5.91
C ALA A 171 14.39 12.33 -7.35
N GLU A 172 13.57 12.93 -8.22
CA GLU A 172 14.01 13.28 -9.57
C GLU A 172 15.00 14.45 -9.53
N SER A 173 16.12 14.29 -10.25
CA SER A 173 17.06 15.35 -10.55
C SER A 173 17.48 15.26 -12.01
N LYS A 174 17.22 16.32 -12.78
CA LYS A 174 17.59 16.43 -14.20
C LYS A 174 17.06 15.27 -15.05
N GLY A 175 15.80 14.87 -14.83
CA GLY A 175 15.13 13.83 -15.60
C GLY A 175 15.55 12.40 -15.26
N ASN A 176 16.30 12.18 -14.17
CA ASN A 176 16.60 10.85 -13.65
C ASN A 176 16.24 10.78 -12.18
N VAL A 177 15.74 9.63 -11.73
CA VAL A 177 15.51 9.38 -10.31
C VAL A 177 16.83 9.01 -9.63
N VAL A 178 17.10 9.63 -8.49
CA VAL A 178 18.21 9.25 -7.61
C VAL A 178 17.60 8.72 -6.32
N CYS A 179 17.93 7.50 -5.96
CA CYS A 179 17.47 6.90 -4.71
C CYS A 179 18.61 6.62 -3.74
N LYS A 180 18.30 6.63 -2.44
CA LYS A 180 19.18 6.18 -1.37
C LYS A 180 18.39 5.39 -0.34
N GLN A 181 19.01 4.39 0.26
CA GLN A 181 18.46 3.72 1.44
C GLN A 181 18.56 4.67 2.63
N VAL A 182 17.45 4.87 3.34
CA VAL A 182 17.33 5.83 4.45
C VAL A 182 16.96 5.19 5.78
N SER A 183 16.54 3.93 5.77
CA SER A 183 16.24 3.18 6.99
C SER A 183 17.51 2.85 7.79
N PRO A 184 17.43 2.78 9.13
CA PRO A 184 18.51 2.22 9.92
C PRO A 184 18.78 0.76 9.52
N ALA A 185 20.02 0.31 9.69
CA ALA A 185 20.35 -1.10 9.47
C ALA A 185 19.58 -1.99 10.45
N ASN A 186 19.15 -3.16 9.99
CA ASN A 186 18.44 -4.14 10.83
C ASN A 186 17.15 -3.60 11.47
N SER A 187 16.43 -2.69 10.82
CA SER A 187 15.27 -1.99 11.41
C SER A 187 13.93 -2.68 11.19
N HIS A 188 13.80 -3.45 10.11
CA HIS A 188 12.51 -4.03 9.73
C HIS A 188 12.69 -5.43 9.16
N ALA A 189 11.93 -6.38 9.69
CA ALA A 189 11.89 -7.74 9.15
C ALA A 189 11.04 -7.82 7.89
N TYR A 190 9.95 -7.04 7.86
CA TYR A 190 9.03 -6.96 6.73
C TYR A 190 8.38 -5.57 6.70
N ALA A 191 9.11 -4.57 6.19
CA ALA A 191 8.55 -3.24 5.95
C ALA A 191 7.48 -3.31 4.83
N ASN A 192 6.24 -2.99 5.16
CA ASN A 192 5.07 -3.09 4.28
C ASN A 192 4.46 -1.69 4.10
N GLY A 193 3.35 -1.37 4.76
CA GLY A 193 2.71 -0.06 4.72
C GLY A 193 3.64 1.10 5.09
N LEU A 194 3.45 2.23 4.43
CA LEU A 194 4.28 3.42 4.52
C LEU A 194 3.39 4.66 4.38
N LEU A 195 3.57 5.64 5.25
CA LEU A 195 2.77 6.86 5.20
C LEU A 195 3.55 8.07 5.71
N MET A 196 3.54 9.14 4.91
CA MET A 196 4.06 10.45 5.31
C MET A 196 3.09 11.17 6.25
N LEU A 197 3.61 11.73 7.33
CA LEU A 197 2.85 12.41 8.38
C LEU A 197 3.49 13.76 8.74
N ASP A 198 2.75 14.57 9.50
CA ASP A 198 3.23 15.79 10.14
C ASP A 198 3.90 16.77 9.17
N ASP A 199 3.25 17.00 8.03
CA ASP A 199 3.72 17.86 6.94
C ASP A 199 5.12 17.47 6.43
N GLY A 200 5.38 16.16 6.32
CA GLY A 200 6.64 15.65 5.77
C GLY A 200 7.75 15.47 6.80
N LYS A 201 7.45 15.51 8.09
CA LYS A 201 8.45 15.40 9.18
C LYS A 201 8.54 14.00 9.77
N THR A 202 7.47 13.22 9.64
CA THR A 202 7.38 11.89 10.24
C THR A 202 7.00 10.86 9.20
N LEU A 203 7.67 9.72 9.21
CA LEU A 203 7.37 8.57 8.36
C LEU A 203 6.87 7.42 9.23
N ALA A 204 5.64 6.98 9.01
CA ALA A 204 5.11 5.77 9.61
C ALA A 204 5.41 4.56 8.72
N VAL A 205 5.94 3.50 9.30
CA VAL A 205 6.26 2.24 8.62
C VAL A 205 5.61 1.09 9.36
N ALA A 206 4.77 0.32 8.68
CA ALA A 206 4.23 -0.93 9.19
C ALA A 206 5.27 -2.06 9.02
N ASP A 207 5.53 -2.78 10.11
CA ASP A 207 6.30 -4.02 10.08
C ASP A 207 5.38 -5.19 10.39
N VAL A 208 5.13 -6.02 9.37
CA VAL A 208 4.19 -7.14 9.41
C VAL A 208 4.59 -8.11 10.52
N VAL A 209 5.87 -8.52 10.54
CA VAL A 209 6.34 -9.60 11.43
C VAL A 209 6.57 -9.10 12.85
N ALA A 210 6.98 -7.84 13.03
CA ALA A 210 7.07 -7.25 14.37
C ALA A 210 5.69 -6.89 14.95
N GLY A 211 4.62 -6.88 14.14
CA GLY A 211 3.28 -6.51 14.58
C GLY A 211 3.21 -5.05 15.07
N SER A 212 3.92 -4.15 14.39
CA SER A 212 4.15 -2.79 14.89
C SER A 212 4.19 -1.71 13.81
N ILE A 213 3.90 -0.47 14.20
CA ILE A 213 4.13 0.73 13.39
C ILE A 213 5.30 1.52 13.97
N SER A 214 6.39 1.65 13.23
CA SER A 214 7.52 2.52 13.58
C SER A 214 7.25 3.94 13.09
N LEU A 215 7.40 4.93 13.96
CA LEU A 215 7.33 6.35 13.65
C LEU A 215 8.73 6.94 13.64
N TYR A 216 9.21 7.26 12.44
CA TYR A 216 10.53 7.84 12.22
C TYR A 216 10.46 9.35 12.09
N ASN A 217 11.38 10.06 12.73
CA ASN A 217 11.67 11.45 12.39
C ASN A 217 12.55 11.47 11.13
N ILE A 218 12.16 12.30 10.16
CA ILE A 218 12.89 12.47 8.91
C ILE A 218 13.88 13.61 9.08
N ASP A 219 15.17 13.33 8.90
CA ASP A 219 16.17 14.39 8.83
C ASP A 219 15.94 15.28 7.59
N SER A 220 15.84 16.60 7.78
CA SER A 220 15.41 17.52 6.73
C SER A 220 16.34 17.55 5.52
N ASP A 221 17.64 17.36 5.76
CA ASP A 221 18.70 17.54 4.76
C ASP A 221 19.06 16.20 4.12
N THR A 222 19.29 15.20 4.96
CA THR A 222 19.77 13.88 4.54
C THR A 222 18.64 12.89 4.29
N LYS A 223 17.40 13.18 4.69
CA LYS A 223 16.24 12.26 4.63
C LYS A 223 16.44 10.94 5.40
N MET A 224 17.50 10.83 6.20
CA MET A 224 17.75 9.65 7.02
C MET A 224 16.68 9.53 8.10
N LEU A 225 16.28 8.29 8.37
CA LEU A 225 15.21 8.00 9.32
C LEU A 225 15.78 7.72 10.71
N ASN A 226 15.28 8.44 11.71
CA ASN A 226 15.64 8.25 13.11
C ASN A 226 14.40 7.79 13.89
N LEU A 227 14.46 6.60 14.50
CA LEU A 227 13.32 6.04 15.20
C LEU A 227 12.92 6.95 16.37
N GLY A 228 11.69 7.47 16.33
CA GLY A 228 11.13 8.27 17.42
C GLY A 228 10.28 7.43 18.37
N ASN A 229 9.38 6.63 17.82
CA ASN A 229 8.46 5.79 18.59
C ASN A 229 8.11 4.50 17.81
N ALA A 230 7.61 3.48 18.50
CA ALA A 230 7.03 2.29 17.90
C ALA A 230 5.72 1.93 18.62
N ILE A 231 4.68 1.60 17.85
CA ILE A 231 3.35 1.24 18.35
C ILE A 231 3.15 -0.25 18.09
N VAL A 232 2.99 -1.05 19.14
CA VAL A 232 2.73 -2.49 19.03
C VAL A 232 1.23 -2.74 18.96
N LEU A 233 0.77 -3.53 17.98
CA LEU A 233 -0.65 -3.70 17.67
C LEU A 233 -1.23 -5.05 18.12
N GLY A 234 -0.38 -6.06 18.35
CA GLY A 234 -0.82 -7.42 18.67
C GLY A 234 -1.45 -8.18 17.49
N ALA A 235 -1.30 -7.66 16.28
CA ALA A 235 -1.71 -8.21 14.99
C ALA A 235 -0.73 -7.73 13.91
N SER A 236 -0.69 -8.38 12.75
CA SER A 236 0.23 -8.04 11.67
C SER A 236 -0.35 -6.86 10.87
N PRO A 237 0.27 -5.66 10.88
CA PRO A 237 -0.21 -4.54 10.09
C PRO A 237 0.17 -4.67 8.62
N ASP A 238 -0.69 -4.12 7.77
CA ASP A 238 -0.48 -3.99 6.33
C ASP A 238 -0.48 -2.49 5.98
N ASN A 239 -1.33 -2.00 5.07
CA ASN A 239 -1.34 -0.60 4.68
C ASN A 239 -1.96 0.36 5.71
N LEU A 240 -1.47 1.60 5.63
CA LEU A 240 -1.80 2.73 6.49
C LEU A 240 -2.56 3.80 5.71
N SER A 241 -3.53 4.45 6.34
CA SER A 241 -4.04 5.77 5.91
C SER A 241 -4.18 6.70 7.11
N GLN A 242 -4.41 7.99 6.86
CA GLN A 242 -4.59 8.99 7.91
C GLN A 242 -5.93 9.69 7.77
N VAL A 243 -6.58 9.95 8.91
CA VAL A 243 -7.72 10.86 8.99
C VAL A 243 -7.21 12.30 9.08
N SER A 244 -7.52 13.12 8.07
CA SER A 244 -6.87 14.42 7.83
C SER A 244 -7.01 15.42 8.99
N ASP A 245 -8.14 15.45 9.68
CA ASP A 245 -8.44 16.45 10.73
C ASP A 245 -7.88 16.10 12.11
N THR A 246 -7.84 14.81 12.45
CA THR A 246 -7.38 14.29 13.75
C THR A 246 -5.92 13.86 13.72
N GLY A 247 -5.43 13.51 12.53
CA GLY A 247 -4.14 12.86 12.35
C GLY A 247 -4.10 11.40 12.82
N ASP A 248 -5.26 10.80 13.14
CA ASP A 248 -5.36 9.40 13.55
C ASP A 248 -4.96 8.49 12.39
N LEU A 249 -4.25 7.40 12.70
CA LEU A 249 -3.86 6.42 11.69
C LEU A 249 -4.91 5.32 11.61
N ILE A 250 -5.24 4.93 10.40
CA ILE A 250 -6.11 3.78 10.10
C ILE A 250 -5.21 2.70 9.53
N VAL A 251 -5.26 1.52 10.13
CA VAL A 251 -4.35 0.42 9.81
C VAL A 251 -5.15 -0.85 9.58
N ALA A 252 -5.04 -1.42 8.39
CA ALA A 252 -5.49 -2.77 8.14
C ALA A 252 -4.58 -3.76 8.87
N VAL A 253 -5.15 -4.72 9.57
CA VAL A 253 -4.38 -5.76 10.27
C VAL A 253 -4.94 -7.15 10.00
N ILE A 254 -4.04 -8.13 10.01
CA ILE A 254 -4.35 -9.54 9.99
C ILE A 254 -4.26 -10.07 11.43
N PRO A 255 -5.39 -10.32 12.12
CA PRO A 255 -5.37 -10.70 13.54
C PRO A 255 -4.90 -12.14 13.78
N ASN A 256 -4.93 -12.99 12.75
CA ASN A 256 -4.60 -14.41 12.85
C ASN A 256 -3.72 -14.84 11.67
N GLU A 257 -2.39 -14.82 11.91
CA GLU A 257 -1.40 -15.27 10.94
C GLU A 257 -1.52 -16.76 10.61
N GLU A 258 -1.88 -17.62 11.57
CA GLU A 258 -2.03 -19.05 11.32
C GLU A 258 -3.13 -19.33 10.27
N ALA A 259 -4.25 -18.61 10.35
CA ALA A 259 -5.32 -18.69 9.36
C ALA A 259 -4.85 -18.19 7.98
N LEU A 260 -4.08 -17.10 7.94
CA LEU A 260 -3.45 -16.61 6.72
C LEU A 260 -2.51 -17.65 6.10
N TYR A 261 -1.59 -18.19 6.89
CA TYR A 261 -0.64 -19.22 6.48
C TYR A 261 -1.35 -20.48 5.97
N ALA A 262 -2.41 -20.94 6.63
CA ALA A 262 -3.20 -22.08 6.18
C ALA A 262 -3.82 -21.84 4.80
N ARG A 263 -4.34 -20.63 4.56
CA ARG A 263 -4.92 -20.24 3.26
C ARG A 263 -3.86 -20.10 2.16
N PHE A 264 -2.69 -19.56 2.49
CA PHE A 264 -1.56 -19.39 1.55
C PHE A 264 -0.89 -20.73 1.17
N ILE A 265 -0.47 -21.52 2.15
CA ILE A 265 0.31 -22.76 1.92
C ILE A 265 -0.57 -23.90 1.39
N GLY A 266 -1.85 -23.92 1.74
CA GLY A 266 -2.79 -24.94 1.27
C GLY A 266 -3.18 -24.83 -0.21
N GLY A 267 -2.66 -23.85 -0.95
CA GLY A 267 -3.09 -23.52 -2.31
C GLY A 267 -4.50 -22.91 -2.36
N GLY A 268 -5.03 -22.50 -1.20
CA GLY A 268 -6.37 -21.97 -1.01
C GLY A 268 -6.46 -20.44 -1.05
N LEU A 269 -5.48 -19.74 -1.65
CA LEU A 269 -5.46 -18.27 -1.63
C LEU A 269 -6.75 -17.66 -2.22
N LEU A 270 -7.31 -18.32 -3.24
CA LEU A 270 -8.61 -18.00 -3.84
C LEU A 270 -9.78 -18.86 -3.32
N ASP A 271 -9.54 -19.71 -2.32
CA ASP A 271 -10.58 -20.48 -1.63
C ASP A 271 -11.19 -19.63 -0.51
N HIS A 272 -12.25 -18.90 -0.86
CA HIS A 272 -12.99 -18.07 0.09
C HIS A 272 -13.89 -18.87 1.05
N THR A 273 -13.82 -20.22 1.05
CA THR A 273 -14.43 -21.04 2.11
C THR A 273 -13.50 -21.21 3.32
N MET A 274 -12.24 -20.77 3.19
CA MET A 274 -11.26 -20.67 4.29
C MET A 274 -11.19 -19.21 4.77
N PRO A 275 -11.99 -18.80 5.77
CA PRO A 275 -11.98 -17.43 6.24
C PRO A 275 -10.68 -17.09 6.98
N VAL A 276 -10.18 -15.88 6.75
CA VAL A 276 -9.10 -15.27 7.54
C VAL A 276 -9.71 -14.05 8.22
N PRO A 277 -9.72 -13.96 9.56
CA PRO A 277 -10.23 -12.78 10.25
C PRO A 277 -9.57 -11.50 9.74
N ALA A 278 -10.36 -10.44 9.67
CA ALA A 278 -9.93 -9.14 9.17
C ALA A 278 -10.29 -8.06 10.19
N ALA A 279 -9.39 -7.10 10.40
CA ALA A 279 -9.69 -5.94 11.25
C ALA A 279 -9.06 -4.67 10.72
N VAL A 280 -9.67 -3.54 11.08
CA VAL A 280 -9.08 -2.22 10.91
C VAL A 280 -8.94 -1.58 12.28
N LEU A 281 -7.73 -1.16 12.61
CA LEU A 281 -7.43 -0.42 13.83
C LEU A 281 -7.38 1.07 13.54
N ARG A 282 -7.91 1.86 14.47
CA ARG A 282 -7.68 3.29 14.57
C ARG A 282 -6.64 3.54 15.65
N LEU A 283 -5.54 4.19 15.32
CA LEU A 283 -4.50 4.61 16.27
C LEU A 283 -4.73 6.08 16.60
N VAL A 284 -5.28 6.35 17.78
CA VAL A 284 -5.76 7.67 18.17
C VAL A 284 -4.60 8.58 18.55
N LYS A 285 -4.23 9.51 17.68
CA LYS A 285 -3.05 10.38 17.84
C LYS A 285 -3.11 11.18 19.13
N ALA A 286 -4.27 11.75 19.45
CA ALA A 286 -4.50 12.52 20.68
C ALA A 286 -4.31 11.70 21.98
N LYS A 287 -4.38 10.37 21.89
CA LYS A 287 -4.12 9.44 23.01
C LYS A 287 -2.75 8.75 22.89
N GLY A 288 -1.81 9.35 22.16
CA GLY A 288 -0.48 8.77 21.93
C GLY A 288 -0.53 7.52 21.04
N PHE A 289 -1.42 7.51 20.05
CA PHE A 289 -1.66 6.40 19.12
C PHE A 289 -2.15 5.11 19.80
N ALA A 290 -2.92 5.24 20.88
CA ALA A 290 -3.59 4.09 21.48
C ALA A 290 -4.51 3.40 20.45
N PRO A 291 -4.42 2.06 20.29
CA PRO A 291 -5.20 1.34 19.29
C PRO A 291 -6.65 1.13 19.75
N GLU A 292 -7.59 1.37 18.84
CA GLU A 292 -9.01 1.08 18.96
C GLU A 292 -9.45 0.23 17.76
N VAL A 293 -10.26 -0.80 17.99
CA VAL A 293 -10.80 -1.62 16.89
C VAL A 293 -11.94 -0.85 16.23
N LEU A 294 -11.75 -0.48 14.96
CA LEU A 294 -12.74 0.27 14.19
C LEU A 294 -13.66 -0.64 13.38
N TYR A 295 -13.10 -1.76 12.92
CA TYR A 295 -13.80 -2.79 12.18
C TYR A 295 -13.21 -4.16 12.53
N TRP A 296 -14.08 -5.16 12.61
CA TRP A 296 -13.69 -6.56 12.73
C TRP A 296 -14.70 -7.43 12.00
N ASP A 297 -14.19 -8.43 11.29
CA ASP A 297 -14.97 -9.49 10.66
C ASP A 297 -14.23 -10.82 10.83
N ASP A 298 -14.98 -11.91 10.96
CA ASP A 298 -14.41 -13.26 11.09
C ASP A 298 -13.82 -13.79 9.77
N GLY A 299 -13.92 -13.00 8.69
CA GLY A 299 -13.49 -13.33 7.34
C GLY A 299 -14.66 -13.69 6.42
N SER A 300 -15.89 -13.75 6.94
CA SER A 300 -17.09 -14.10 6.17
C SER A 300 -17.55 -13.01 5.21
N LEU A 301 -17.36 -11.73 5.56
CA LEU A 301 -17.60 -10.60 4.66
C LEU A 301 -16.36 -10.33 3.81
N ILE A 302 -15.20 -10.18 4.45
CA ILE A 302 -13.92 -9.95 3.75
C ILE A 302 -12.79 -10.53 4.59
N SER A 303 -11.95 -11.33 3.94
CA SER A 303 -10.70 -11.85 4.52
C SER A 303 -9.50 -11.04 4.01
N ILE A 304 -8.27 -11.40 4.38
CA ILE A 304 -6.99 -10.83 3.86
C ILE A 304 -7.11 -9.32 3.54
N LEU A 305 -7.61 -8.57 4.52
CA LEU A 305 -7.85 -7.14 4.40
C LEU A 305 -6.51 -6.43 4.57
N THR A 306 -6.12 -5.67 3.55
CA THR A 306 -4.79 -5.08 3.44
C THR A 306 -4.81 -3.57 3.51
N SER A 307 -5.97 -2.93 3.38
CA SER A 307 -6.08 -1.47 3.45
C SER A 307 -7.44 -1.00 3.94
N GLY A 308 -7.47 0.20 4.51
CA GLY A 308 -8.69 0.87 4.94
C GLY A 308 -8.49 2.38 5.02
N ALA A 309 -9.49 3.13 4.59
CA ALA A 309 -9.53 4.59 4.71
C ALA A 309 -10.91 5.05 5.17
N VAL A 310 -10.94 6.11 5.98
CA VAL A 310 -12.13 6.51 6.74
C VAL A 310 -12.59 7.91 6.32
N ASP A 311 -13.88 8.03 5.98
CA ASP A 311 -14.58 9.31 6.02
C ASP A 311 -15.25 9.44 7.38
N LYS A 312 -14.61 10.20 8.27
CA LYS A 312 -15.09 10.45 9.63
C LYS A 312 -16.41 11.20 9.66
N GLU A 313 -16.61 12.16 8.75
CA GLU A 313 -17.82 13.01 8.76
C GLU A 313 -19.08 12.19 8.47
N ARG A 314 -18.95 11.20 7.59
CA ARG A 314 -20.06 10.30 7.21
C ARG A 314 -20.06 8.97 7.97
N GLY A 315 -19.04 8.72 8.81
CA GLY A 315 -18.88 7.46 9.54
C GLY A 315 -18.74 6.28 8.58
N LEU A 316 -17.88 6.40 7.57
CA LEU A 316 -17.67 5.38 6.54
C LEU A 316 -16.25 4.86 6.52
N LEU A 317 -16.10 3.55 6.37
CA LEU A 317 -14.85 2.85 6.06
C LEU A 317 -14.92 2.32 4.63
N VAL A 318 -13.91 2.65 3.81
CA VAL A 318 -13.65 2.00 2.52
C VAL A 318 -12.43 1.11 2.71
N ALA A 319 -12.56 -0.19 2.50
CA ALA A 319 -11.48 -1.15 2.76
C ALA A 319 -11.37 -2.24 1.70
N GLY A 320 -10.15 -2.69 1.42
CA GLY A 320 -9.82 -3.65 0.36
C GLY A 320 -8.92 -4.79 0.84
N GLY A 321 -8.83 -5.84 0.02
CA GLY A 321 -7.94 -6.97 0.23
C GLY A 321 -7.23 -7.40 -1.06
N VAL A 322 -5.96 -7.75 -0.94
CA VAL A 322 -5.05 -8.12 -2.04
C VAL A 322 -5.47 -9.36 -2.84
N PHE A 323 -6.24 -10.26 -2.23
CA PHE A 323 -6.74 -11.50 -2.86
C PHE A 323 -8.25 -11.70 -2.65
N GLU A 324 -9.00 -10.61 -2.54
CA GLU A 324 -10.45 -10.66 -2.31
C GLU A 324 -11.32 -10.32 -3.53
N ARG A 325 -12.59 -10.73 -3.48
CA ARG A 325 -13.53 -10.60 -4.62
C ARG A 325 -14.11 -9.20 -4.76
N HIS A 326 -14.12 -8.42 -3.69
CA HIS A 326 -14.66 -7.08 -3.63
C HIS A 326 -13.92 -6.27 -2.57
N PHE A 327 -14.01 -4.96 -2.65
CA PHE A 327 -13.77 -4.06 -1.54
C PHE A 327 -15.10 -3.84 -0.78
N ILE A 328 -15.04 -3.32 0.43
CA ILE A 328 -16.23 -3.03 1.25
C ILE A 328 -16.34 -1.53 1.50
N VAL A 329 -17.58 -1.07 1.63
CA VAL A 329 -17.92 0.24 2.17
C VAL A 329 -18.87 0.01 3.34
N CYS A 330 -18.38 0.29 4.55
CA CYS A 330 -19.09 -0.02 5.79
C CYS A 330 -19.41 1.26 6.55
N LYS A 331 -20.57 1.30 7.19
CA LYS A 331 -20.82 2.26 8.26
C LYS A 331 -20.05 1.84 9.50
N ILE A 332 -19.41 2.79 10.15
CA ILE A 332 -18.60 2.59 11.35
C ILE A 332 -19.01 3.60 12.42
N GLU A 333 -18.76 3.24 13.68
CA GLU A 333 -18.78 4.19 14.79
C GLU A 333 -17.35 4.70 14.99
N TYR A 334 -17.16 6.00 14.79
CA TYR A 334 -15.87 6.70 14.90
C TYR A 334 -15.88 7.66 16.09
#